data_AF-A0A258X5A3-F1
#
_entry.id   AF-A0A258X5A3-F1
#
_cell.length_a   1.000
_cell.length_b   1.000
_cell.length_c   1.000
_cell.angle_alpha   90.00
_cell.angle_beta   90.00
_cell.angle_gamma   90.00
#
_symmetry.space_group_name_H-M   'P 1'
#
loop_
_entity.id
_entity.type
_entity.pdbx_description
1 polymer ?
#
loop_
_entity_poly.entity_id
_entity_poly.type
_entity_poly.pdbx_seq_one_letter_code
_entity_poly.pdbx_strand_id
1 'polypeptide(L)' 'MITLHDLHQEDLQDPLHPSTFEEYHDYQILVLRLPEHIGNKAKFHSYGFVLHQQKVYYYDQNAKNLL' A
#
# COMPACT_ATOMS: atom_id res chain seq x y z
N MET A 1 -17.44 0.66 5.07
CA MET A 1 -16.42 -0.36 4.75
C MET A 1 -15.93 0.01 3.36
N ILE A 2 -14.62 0.17 3.17
CA ILE A 2 -14.06 0.64 1.89
C ILE A 2 -14.03 -0.54 0.94
N THR A 3 -14.52 -0.34 -0.28
CA THR A 3 -14.41 -1.33 -1.36
C THR A 3 -13.37 -0.81 -2.34
N LEU A 4 -12.22 -1.49 -2.41
CA LEU A 4 -11.14 -1.13 -3.33
C LEU A 4 -11.39 -1.75 -4.71
N HIS A 5 -11.02 -1.02 -5.76
CA HIS A 5 -10.99 -1.55 -7.12
C HIS A 5 -9.97 -2.71 -7.22
N ASP A 6 -10.25 -3.71 -8.05
CA ASP A 6 -9.43 -4.94 -8.11
C ASP A 6 -7.97 -4.64 -8.46
N LEU A 7 -7.71 -3.77 -9.45
CA LEU A 7 -6.34 -3.36 -9.81
C LEU A 7 -5.59 -2.70 -8.64
N HIS A 8 -6.29 -1.91 -7.83
CA HIS A 8 -5.67 -1.30 -6.65
C HIS A 8 -5.38 -2.33 -5.55
N GLN A 9 -6.18 -3.38 -5.45
CA GLN A 9 -5.87 -4.49 -4.56
C GLN A 9 -4.65 -5.27 -5.06
N GLU A 10 -4.48 -5.42 -6.37
CA GLU A 10 -3.30 -6.03 -6.97
C GLU A 10 -2.05 -5.18 -6.70
N ASP A 11 -2.13 -3.85 -6.87
CA ASP A 11 -1.03 -2.93 -6.58
C ASP A 11 -0.60 -2.99 -5.11
N LEU A 12 -1.57 -3.03 -4.18
CA LEU A 12 -1.31 -3.18 -2.75
C LEU A 12 -0.70 -4.54 -2.40
N GLN A 13 -0.97 -5.59 -3.19
CA GLN A 13 -0.44 -6.94 -2.97
C GLN A 13 0.93 -7.17 -3.60
N ASP A 14 1.39 -6.30 -4.50
CA ASP A 14 2.73 -6.43 -5.09
C ASP A 14 3.80 -5.94 -4.08
N PRO A 15 4.63 -6.85 -3.52
CA PRO A 15 5.65 -6.50 -2.53
C PRO A 15 6.73 -5.58 -3.09
N LEU A 16 6.83 -5.50 -4.42
CA LEU A 16 7.75 -4.66 -5.16
C LEU A 16 7.00 -3.65 -6.01
N HIS A 17 5.77 -3.25 -5.68
CA HIS A 17 5.10 -2.17 -6.39
C HIS A 17 5.91 -0.86 -6.30
N PRO A 18 5.98 -0.02 -7.36
CA PRO A 18 6.67 1.27 -7.29
C PRO A 18 5.94 2.24 -6.37
N SER A 19 6.65 3.27 -5.90
CA SER A 19 5.98 4.35 -5.18
C SER A 19 5.00 5.04 -6.12
N THR A 20 3.74 5.18 -5.70
CA THR A 20 2.70 5.87 -6.45
C THR A 20 1.75 6.59 -5.52
N PHE A 21 1.05 7.59 -6.06
CA PHE A 21 -0.08 8.23 -5.40
C PHE A 21 -1.21 8.39 -6.43
N GLU A 22 -2.40 7.90 -6.08
CA GLU A 22 -3.57 7.93 -6.94
C GLU A 22 -4.80 8.35 -6.15
N GLU A 23 -5.64 9.16 -6.78
CA GLU A 23 -6.96 9.53 -6.27
C GLU A 23 -8.02 8.75 -7.05
N TYR A 24 -8.88 8.01 -6.34
CA TYR A 24 -9.92 7.19 -6.97
C TYR A 24 -11.23 7.28 -6.23
N HIS A 25 -12.22 7.90 -6.89
CA HIS A 25 -13.55 8.15 -6.34
C HIS A 25 -13.52 8.79 -4.95
N ASP A 26 -13.80 8.02 -3.90
CA ASP A 26 -13.93 8.46 -2.51
C ASP A 26 -12.69 8.18 -1.65
N TYR A 27 -11.67 7.53 -2.20
CA TYR A 27 -10.42 7.24 -1.51
C TYR A 27 -9.18 7.68 -2.31
N GLN A 28 -8.04 7.73 -1.62
CA GLN A 28 -6.73 7.87 -2.23
C GLN A 28 -5.87 6.66 -1.86
N ILE A 29 -4.94 6.32 -2.73
CA ILE A 29 -3.94 5.27 -2.50
C ILE A 29 -2.57 5.92 -2.52
N LEU A 30 -1.76 5.57 -1.53
CA LEU A 30 -0.36 5.88 -1.47
C LEU A 30 0.40 4.57 -1.34
N VAL A 31 1.26 4.28 -2.30
CA VAL A 31 2.23 3.18 -2.20
C VAL A 31 3.62 3.80 -2.05
N LEU A 32 4.38 3.34 -1.07
CA LEU A 32 5.76 3.77 -0.83
C LEU A 32 6.70 2.57 -0.90
N ARG A 33 7.57 2.56 -1.90
CA ARG A 33 8.68 1.62 -1.96
C ARG A 33 9.88 2.21 -1.23
N LEU A 34 10.23 1.63 -0.10
CA LEU A 34 11.32 2.11 0.74
C LEU A 34 12.44 1.07 0.83
N PRO A 35 13.71 1.49 0.82
CA PRO A 35 14.82 0.61 1.16
C PRO A 35 14.85 0.39 2.68
N GLU A 36 14.98 -0.87 3.08
CA GLU A 36 15.24 -1.27 4.45
C GLU A 36 16.60 -1.94 4.56
N HIS A 37 17.29 -1.58 5.63
CA HIS A 37 18.54 -2.21 5.99
C HIS A 37 18.28 -3.41 6.90
N ILE A 38 18.33 -4.61 6.33
CA ILE A 38 18.10 -5.86 7.06
C ILE A 38 19.43 -6.63 7.11
N GLY A 39 20.07 -6.61 8.27
CA GLY A 39 21.41 -7.16 8.46
C GLY A 39 22.46 -6.36 7.68
N ASN A 40 23.13 -6.99 6.72
CA ASN A 40 24.13 -6.36 5.83
C ASN A 40 23.63 -6.19 4.38
N LYS A 41 22.32 -6.20 4.16
CA LYS A 41 21.74 -6.07 2.81
C LYS A 41 20.66 -4.98 2.80
N ALA A 42 20.63 -4.20 1.73
CA ALA A 42 19.49 -3.37 1.39
C ALA A 42 18.44 -4.23 0.68
N LYS A 43 17.22 -4.26 1.21
CA LYS A 43 16.05 -4.83 0.55
C LYS A 43 15.03 -3.74 0.31
N PHE A 44 14.29 -3.82 -0.77
CA PHE A 44 13.16 -2.92 -1.00
C PHE A 44 11.89 -3.59 -0.52
N HIS A 45 11.06 -2.84 0.20
CA HIS A 45 9.69 -3.24 0.51
C HIS A 45 8.72 -2.15 0.07
N SER A 46 7.56 -2.61 -0.40
CA SER A 46 6.43 -1.76 -0.74
C SER A 46 5.43 -1.68 0.42
N TYR A 47 5.03 -0.47 0.75
CA TYR A 47 4.08 -0.15 1.82
C TYR A 47 2.86 0.52 1.22
N GLY A 48 1.69 -0.09 1.40
CA GLY A 48 0.43 0.42 0.89
C GLY A 48 -0.39 1.15 1.95
N PHE A 49 -0.94 2.30 1.59
CA PHE A 49 -1.83 3.10 2.43
C PHE A 49 -3.07 3.50 1.64
N VAL A 50 -4.23 3.43 2.30
CA VAL A 50 -5.50 3.90 1.76
C VAL A 50 -6.02 5.03 2.63
N LEU A 51 -6.31 6.17 2.02
CA LEU A 51 -6.87 7.33 2.69
C LEU A 51 -8.36 7.43 2.31
N HIS A 52 -9.24 7.50 3.29
CA HIS A 52 -10.68 7.58 3.06
C HIS A 52 -11.35 8.26 4.25
N GLN A 53 -12.19 9.27 3.99
CA GLN A 53 -12.93 10.01 5.03
C GLN A 53 -12.05 10.45 6.21
N GLN A 54 -10.90 11.06 5.92
CA GLN A 54 -9.91 11.54 6.90
C GLN A 54 -9.24 10.46 7.76
N LYS A 55 -9.43 9.18 7.42
CA LYS A 55 -8.72 8.06 8.03
C LYS A 55 -7.65 7.56 7.07
N VAL A 56 -6.57 7.05 7.66
CA VAL A 56 -5.50 6.37 6.94
C VAL A 56 -5.50 4.93 7.39
N TYR A 57 -5.52 4.03 6.42
CA TYR A 57 -5.46 2.60 6.62
C TYR A 57 -4.15 2.09 6.06
N TYR A 58 -3.51 1.18 6.80
CA TYR A 58 -2.30 0.51 6.34
C TYR A 58 -2.66 -0.86 5.78
N TYR A 59 -2.11 -1.23 4.62
CA TYR A 59 -2.30 -2.55 4.05
C TYR A 59 -1.31 -3.56 4.66
N ASP A 60 -1.82 -4.49 5.46
CA ASP A 60 -1.04 -5.60 5.99
C ASP A 60 -0.90 -6.70 4.94
N GLN A 61 0.30 -6.85 4.39
CA GLN A 61 0.65 -7.88 3.41
C GLN A 61 0.43 -9.32 3.95
N ASN A 62 0.58 -9.55 5.26
CA ASN A 62 0.44 -10.88 5.84
C ASN A 62 -1.03 -11.27 6.01
N ALA A 63 -1.84 -10.34 6.50
CA ALA A 63 -3.26 -10.55 6.73
C ALA A 63 -4.13 -10.23 5.49
N LYS A 64 -3.53 -9.65 4.44
CA LYS A 64 -4.16 -9.22 3.19
C LYS A 64 -5.38 -8.33 3.41
N ASN A 65 -5.27 -7.40 4.35
CA ASN A 65 -6.36 -6.52 4.74
C ASN A 65 -5.86 -5.12 5.14
N LEU A 66 -6.80 -4.19 5.21
CA LEU A 66 -6.57 -2.84 5.72
C LEU A 66 -6.72 -2.83 7.26
N LEU A 67 -5.71 -2.30 7.95
CA LEU A 67 -5.67 -2.05 9.40
C LEU A 67 -5.92 -0.57 9.72
#